data_AF-A0A1M5W2K8-F1
#
_entry.id   AF-A0A1M5W2K8-F1
#
_cell.length_a   1.000
_cell.length_b   1.000
_cell.length_c   1.000
_cell.angle_alpha   90.00
_cell.angle_beta   90.00
_cell.angle_gamma   90.00
#
_symmetry.space_group_name_H-M   'P 1'
#
loop_
_entity.id
_entity.type
_entity.pdbx_description
1 polymer ?
#
loop_
_entity_poly.entity_id
_entity_poly.type
_entity_poly.pdbx_seq_one_letter_code
_entity_poly.pdbx_strand_id
1 'polypeptide(L)'
;MLKELLSKIDAKLLRRFGYYFGGLALGVVALTYINKQKGTTFNYGPTARVLSQIRLKDTLKISDKAQEILTQYHLDSLDIQYMLHKGDWNRDKSHVHQKPCPDYWIDATIGKKINNKIVRNNFSFIIERCEYTATITDIKVN
;
A
#
# COMPACT_ATOMS: atom_id res chain seq x y z
N MET A 1 -4.09 -39.95 13.32
CA MET A 1 -3.61 -39.42 12.02
C MET A 1 -2.24 -38.77 12.10
N LEU A 2 -2.03 -37.68 12.87
CA LEU A 2 -0.72 -37.00 12.90
C LEU A 2 0.41 -37.86 13.52
N LYS A 3 0.10 -38.62 14.58
CA LYS A 3 1.05 -39.56 15.22
C LYS A 3 1.47 -40.72 14.31
N GLU A 4 0.53 -41.25 13.52
CA GLU A 4 0.77 -42.27 12.48
C GLU A 4 1.68 -41.75 11.37
N LEU A 5 1.51 -40.47 11.01
CA LEU A 5 2.30 -39.82 9.96
C LEU A 5 3.72 -39.53 10.45
N LEU A 6 3.87 -39.12 11.70
CA LEU A 6 5.17 -38.89 12.36
C LEU A 6 5.96 -40.19 12.57
N SER A 7 5.30 -41.35 12.79
CA SER A 7 6.01 -42.63 12.97
C SER A 7 6.56 -43.23 11.68
N LYS A 8 6.08 -42.76 10.51
CA LYS A 8 6.59 -43.13 9.19
C LYS A 8 7.70 -42.21 8.68
N ILE A 9 8.10 -41.20 9.44
CA ILE A 9 9.14 -40.26 9.02
C ILE A 9 10.52 -40.85 9.36
N ASP A 10 11.32 -41.04 8.32
CA ASP A 10 12.70 -41.47 8.47
C ASP A 10 13.53 -40.46 9.26
N ALA A 11 14.20 -40.91 10.32
CA ALA A 11 15.09 -40.09 11.14
C ALA A 11 16.19 -39.38 10.30
N LYS A 12 16.62 -40.01 9.20
CA LYS A 12 17.57 -39.42 8.23
C LYS A 12 16.98 -38.23 7.48
N LEU A 13 15.70 -38.31 7.10
CA LEU A 13 14.99 -37.23 6.42
C LEU A 13 14.73 -36.06 7.39
N LEU A 14 14.37 -36.37 8.64
CA LEU A 14 14.18 -35.38 9.70
C LEU A 14 15.46 -34.58 9.96
N ARG A 15 16.63 -35.23 10.04
CA ARG A 15 17.92 -34.55 10.19
C ARG A 15 18.21 -33.59 9.04
N ARG A 16 17.92 -33.99 7.79
CA ARG A 16 18.11 -33.12 6.62
C ARG A 16 17.24 -31.87 6.68
N PHE A 17 15.96 -32.03 7.00
CA PHE A 17 15.06 -30.88 7.19
C PHE A 17 15.47 -30.03 8.40
N GLY A 18 15.91 -30.65 9.49
CA GLY A 18 16.40 -29.94 10.68
C GLY A 18 17.58 -29.02 10.37
N TYR A 19 18.61 -29.53 9.67
CA TYR A 19 19.74 -28.69 9.25
C TYR A 19 19.33 -27.61 8.24
N TYR A 20 18.44 -27.93 7.29
CA TYR A 20 17.95 -26.97 6.31
C TYR A 20 17.15 -25.82 6.95
N PHE A 21 16.15 -26.14 7.78
CA PHE A 21 15.34 -25.14 8.47
C PHE A 21 16.13 -24.39 9.54
N GLY A 22 17.10 -25.03 10.19
CA GLY A 22 18.04 -24.36 11.09
C GLY A 22 18.85 -23.29 10.36
N GLY A 23 19.46 -23.64 9.23
CA GLY A 23 20.18 -22.68 8.39
C GLY A 23 19.27 -21.58 7.82
N LEU A 24 18.07 -21.95 7.35
CA LEU A 24 17.08 -20.99 6.85
C LEU A 24 16.65 -20.00 7.93
N ALA A 25 16.38 -20.47 9.16
CA ALA A 25 15.99 -19.61 10.27
C ALA A 25 17.10 -18.60 10.61
N LEU A 26 18.35 -19.06 10.70
CA LEU A 26 19.50 -18.17 10.92
C LEU A 26 19.66 -17.15 9.78
N GLY A 27 19.47 -17.59 8.53
CA GLY A 27 19.49 -16.72 7.35
C GLY A 27 18.39 -15.65 7.38
N VAL A 28 17.16 -16.01 7.76
CA VAL A 28 16.04 -15.07 7.90
C VAL A 28 16.31 -14.05 9.00
N VAL A 29 16.87 -14.45 10.14
CA VAL A 29 17.24 -13.53 11.22
C VAL A 29 18.31 -12.54 10.75
N ALA A 30 19.37 -13.01 10.10
CA ALA A 30 20.41 -12.14 9.55
C ALA A 30 19.87 -11.17 8.49
N LEU A 31 19.06 -11.68 7.56
CA LEU A 31 18.46 -10.88 6.48
C LEU A 31 17.54 -9.79 7.02
N THR A 32 16.66 -10.12 7.98
CA THR A 32 15.74 -9.14 8.58
C THR A 32 16.49 -8.03 9.32
N TYR A 33 17.58 -8.35 10.02
CA TYR A 33 18.43 -7.34 10.67
C TYR A 33 19.07 -6.39 9.65
N ILE A 34 19.70 -6.92 8.60
CA ILE A 34 20.33 -6.12 7.54
C ILE A 34 19.29 -5.23 6.85
N ASN A 35 18.12 -5.79 6.52
CA ASN A 35 17.04 -5.05 5.87
C ASN A 35 16.47 -3.94 6.76
N LYS A 36 16.32 -4.20 8.07
CA LYS A 36 15.88 -3.19 9.03
C LYS A 36 16.85 -2.00 9.10
N GLN A 37 18.16 -2.27 9.11
CA GLN A 37 19.18 -1.22 9.07
C GLN A 37 19.19 -0.43 7.76
N LYS A 38 18.85 -1.07 6.65
CA LYS A 38 18.70 -0.42 5.34
C LYS A 38 17.35 0.30 5.14
N GLY A 39 16.42 0.19 6.07
CA GLY A 39 15.07 0.74 5.94
C GLY A 39 14.29 0.17 4.75
N THR A 40 14.60 -1.06 4.30
CA THR A 40 13.95 -1.63 3.11
C THR A 40 12.50 -1.96 3.40
N THR A 41 11.61 -1.50 2.50
CA THR A 41 10.18 -1.80 2.55
C THR A 41 9.79 -2.65 1.35
N PHE A 42 9.05 -3.72 1.60
CA PHE A 42 8.66 -4.68 0.58
C PHE A 42 7.18 -4.51 0.22
N ASN A 43 6.90 -3.71 -0.80
CA ASN A 43 5.54 -3.46 -1.29
C ASN A 43 5.10 -4.53 -2.31
N TYR A 44 4.89 -5.77 -1.84
CA TYR A 44 4.49 -6.89 -2.72
C TYR A 44 2.99 -6.92 -3.04
N GLY A 45 2.14 -6.27 -2.23
CA GLY A 45 0.70 -6.22 -2.46
C GLY A 45 0.34 -5.39 -3.69
N PRO A 46 -0.70 -5.76 -4.47
CA PRO A 46 -1.14 -5.00 -5.65
C PRO A 46 -1.41 -3.53 -5.35
N THR A 47 -2.16 -3.23 -4.29
CA THR A 47 -2.44 -1.87 -3.83
C THR A 47 -1.16 -1.13 -3.42
N ALA A 48 -0.31 -1.77 -2.62
CA ALA A 48 0.96 -1.18 -2.17
C ALA A 48 1.88 -0.83 -3.35
N ARG A 49 1.88 -1.65 -4.41
CA ARG A 49 2.63 -1.39 -5.64
C ARG A 49 2.10 -0.16 -6.36
N VAL A 50 0.78 -0.06 -6.58
CA VAL A 50 0.15 1.11 -7.23
C VAL A 50 0.45 2.39 -6.46
N LEU A 51 0.20 2.39 -5.15
CA LEU A 51 0.49 3.53 -4.28
C LEU A 51 1.97 3.93 -4.31
N SER A 52 2.88 2.96 -4.30
CA SER A 52 4.31 3.24 -4.43
C SER A 52 4.67 3.87 -5.78
N GLN A 53 4.06 3.41 -6.87
CA GLN A 53 4.31 3.96 -8.22
C GLN A 53 3.82 5.40 -8.37
N ILE A 54 2.78 5.79 -7.64
CA ILE A 54 2.28 7.17 -7.58
C ILE A 54 3.23 8.01 -6.70
N ARG A 55 3.64 7.50 -5.54
CA ARG A 55 4.56 8.18 -4.62
C ARG A 55 5.96 8.40 -5.19
N LEU A 56 6.42 7.52 -6.08
CA LEU A 56 7.74 7.63 -6.72
C LEU A 56 7.76 8.66 -7.86
N LYS A 57 6.66 9.35 -8.15
CA LYS A 57 6.64 10.43 -9.15
C LYS A 57 7.27 11.70 -8.59
N ASP A 58 8.03 12.37 -9.44
CA ASP A 58 8.83 13.54 -9.06
C ASP A 58 7.96 14.72 -8.64
N THR A 59 6.79 14.85 -9.25
CA THR A 59 5.87 15.97 -8.99
C THR A 59 4.45 15.48 -8.73
N LEU A 60 3.90 15.90 -7.58
CA LEU A 60 2.48 15.77 -7.27
C LEU A 60 1.78 17.08 -7.62
N LYS A 61 0.80 17.02 -8.51
CA LYS A 61 -0.04 18.16 -8.91
C LYS A 61 -1.44 17.98 -8.38
N ILE A 62 -2.08 19.07 -7.99
CA ILE A 62 -3.48 19.09 -7.56
C ILE A 62 -4.22 19.96 -8.57
N SER A 63 -5.27 19.41 -9.17
CA SER A 63 -6.15 20.18 -10.06
C SER A 63 -7.03 21.12 -9.25
N ASP A 64 -7.53 22.19 -9.88
CA ASP A 64 -8.41 23.16 -9.21
C ASP A 64 -9.67 22.50 -8.63
N LYS A 65 -10.25 21.54 -9.37
CA LYS A 65 -11.41 20.77 -8.92
C LYS A 65 -11.11 19.97 -7.64
N ALA A 66 -9.96 19.30 -7.59
CA ALA A 66 -9.55 18.59 -6.38
C ALA A 66 -9.25 19.57 -5.22
N GLN A 67 -8.67 20.74 -5.52
CA GLN A 67 -8.35 21.77 -4.53
C GLN A 67 -9.59 22.34 -3.84
N GLU A 68 -10.69 22.52 -4.57
CA GLU A 68 -11.99 22.93 -4.00
C GLU A 68 -12.48 21.92 -2.95
N ILE A 69 -12.45 20.62 -3.27
CA ILE A 69 -12.90 19.56 -2.35
C ILE A 69 -11.97 19.45 -1.14
N LEU A 70 -10.65 19.54 -1.34
CA LEU A 70 -9.69 19.55 -0.22
C LEU A 70 -10.01 20.69 0.75
N THR A 71 -10.29 21.88 0.21
CA THR A 71 -10.61 23.06 1.02
C THR A 71 -11.96 22.92 1.72
N GLN A 72 -12.98 22.41 1.02
CA GLN A 72 -14.31 22.17 1.58
C GLN A 72 -14.28 21.21 2.78
N TYR A 73 -13.51 20.12 2.67
CA TYR A 73 -13.43 19.08 3.71
C TYR A 73 -12.25 19.28 4.68
N HIS A 74 -11.54 20.41 4.59
CA HIS A 74 -10.37 20.72 5.42
C HIS A 74 -9.32 19.60 5.41
N LEU A 75 -9.12 19.02 4.23
CA LEU A 75 -8.11 18.00 4.00
C LEU A 75 -6.74 18.67 3.83
N ASP A 76 -5.74 18.12 4.51
CA ASP A 76 -4.39 18.66 4.55
C ASP A 76 -3.38 17.72 3.86
N SER A 77 -2.11 18.11 3.87
CA SER A 77 -1.03 17.32 3.28
C SER A 77 -0.80 15.99 4.02
N LEU A 78 -1.17 15.88 5.29
CA LEU A 78 -1.08 14.63 6.05
C LEU A 78 -2.16 13.66 5.61
N ASP A 79 -3.35 14.14 5.28
CA ASP A 79 -4.43 13.31 4.74
C ASP A 79 -4.10 12.77 3.35
N ILE A 80 -3.49 13.60 2.48
CA ILE A 80 -3.00 13.17 1.17
C ILE A 80 -1.92 12.11 1.34
N GLN A 81 -0.96 12.32 2.26
CA GLN A 81 0.04 11.30 2.57
C GLN A 81 -0.59 10.03 3.13
N TYR A 82 -1.58 10.16 4.02
CA TYR A 82 -2.30 9.02 4.56
C TYR A 82 -2.95 8.20 3.44
N MET A 83 -3.65 8.85 2.52
CA MET A 83 -4.22 8.20 1.33
C MET A 83 -3.15 7.50 0.49
N LEU A 84 -2.01 8.16 0.22
CA LEU A 84 -0.92 7.58 -0.56
C LEU A 84 -0.21 6.41 0.12
N HIS A 85 -0.34 6.25 1.43
CA HIS A 85 0.30 5.17 2.20
C HIS A 85 -0.65 4.07 2.65
N LYS A 86 -1.93 4.38 2.86
CA LYS A 86 -2.94 3.52 3.47
C LYS A 86 -4.24 3.41 2.69
N GLY A 87 -4.39 4.14 1.58
CA GLY A 87 -5.55 4.03 0.71
C GLY A 87 -5.68 2.64 0.09
N ASP A 88 -6.88 2.30 -0.35
CA ASP A 88 -7.15 1.08 -1.09
C ASP A 88 -7.38 1.39 -2.56
N TRP A 89 -6.77 0.60 -3.44
CA TRP A 89 -6.85 0.81 -4.87
C TRP A 89 -8.07 0.08 -5.43
N ASN A 90 -9.04 0.87 -5.91
CA ASN A 90 -10.25 0.35 -6.53
C ASN A 90 -9.97 -0.05 -7.99
N ARG A 91 -9.69 -1.33 -8.20
CA ARG A 91 -9.37 -1.86 -9.53
C ARG A 91 -10.51 -1.71 -10.53
N ASP A 92 -11.75 -1.86 -10.08
CA ASP A 92 -12.92 -1.88 -10.96
C ASP A 92 -13.21 -0.51 -11.57
N LYS A 93 -12.89 0.56 -10.84
CA LYS A 93 -13.06 1.95 -11.31
C LYS A 93 -11.83 2.53 -12.02
N SER A 94 -10.68 1.86 -11.92
CA SER A 94 -9.41 2.37 -12.47
C SER A 94 -9.13 1.87 -13.88
N HIS A 95 -8.74 2.75 -14.79
CA HIS A 95 -8.33 2.44 -16.17
C HIS A 95 -6.81 2.43 -16.29
N VAL A 96 -6.20 1.36 -15.76
CA VAL A 96 -4.74 1.15 -15.72
C VAL A 96 -4.07 1.11 -17.10
N HIS A 97 -4.85 0.92 -18.16
CA HIS A 97 -4.39 0.82 -19.55
C HIS A 97 -4.78 2.03 -20.42
N GLN A 98 -5.39 3.06 -19.83
CA GLN A 98 -5.76 4.28 -20.55
C GLN A 98 -4.51 5.03 -21.02
N LYS A 99 -4.58 5.56 -22.25
CA LYS A 99 -3.56 6.44 -22.86
C LYS A 99 -4.17 7.84 -23.04
N PRO A 100 -3.41 8.93 -22.85
CA PRO A 100 -1.95 9.00 -22.67
C PRO A 100 -1.47 8.64 -21.26
N CYS A 101 -2.28 8.88 -20.22
CA CYS A 101 -1.94 8.54 -18.84
C CYS A 101 -3.02 7.65 -18.21
N PRO A 102 -2.65 6.60 -17.45
CA PRO A 102 -3.59 5.79 -16.69
C PRO A 102 -4.15 6.55 -15.48
N ASP A 103 -5.42 6.30 -15.18
CA ASP A 103 -6.09 6.79 -13.99
C ASP A 103 -6.21 5.70 -12.90
N TYR A 104 -6.18 6.15 -11.66
CA TYR A 104 -6.24 5.30 -10.48
C TYR A 104 -7.25 5.86 -9.49
N TRP A 105 -8.16 5.02 -9.06
CA TRP A 105 -9.13 5.33 -8.01
C TRP A 105 -8.61 4.77 -6.69
N ILE A 106 -8.40 5.65 -5.73
CA ILE A 106 -7.89 5.29 -4.41
C ILE A 106 -8.91 5.71 -3.36
N ASP A 107 -9.48 4.72 -2.69
CA ASP A 107 -10.45 4.91 -1.63
C ASP A 107 -9.73 5.02 -0.27
N ALA A 108 -10.05 6.04 0.51
CA ALA A 108 -9.47 6.26 1.83
C ALA A 108 -10.52 6.77 2.82
N THR A 109 -10.57 6.15 4.00
CA THR A 109 -11.40 6.62 5.11
C THR A 109 -10.57 7.57 5.97
N ILE A 110 -10.92 8.86 5.96
CA ILE A 110 -10.21 9.89 6.71
C ILE A 110 -11.08 10.32 7.89
N GLY A 111 -10.49 10.26 9.09
CA GLY A 111 -11.13 10.65 10.33
C GLY A 111 -10.64 12.01 10.79
N LYS A 112 -11.53 13.01 10.88
CA LYS A 112 -11.23 14.32 11.45
C LYS A 112 -11.88 14.48 12.82
N LYS A 113 -11.19 15.16 13.73
CA LYS A 113 -11.71 15.50 15.06
C LYS A 113 -12.44 16.84 14.98
N ILE A 114 -13.76 16.82 15.16
CA ILE A 114 -14.60 18.03 15.18
C ILE A 114 -15.34 18.05 16.52
N ASN A 115 -15.20 19.12 17.30
CA ASN A 115 -15.89 19.29 18.59
C ASN A 115 -15.76 18.08 19.53
N ASN A 116 -14.54 17.56 19.67
CA ASN A 116 -14.20 16.38 20.47
C ASN A 116 -14.85 15.05 20.02
N LYS A 117 -15.48 15.02 18.85
CA LYS A 117 -16.02 13.81 18.20
C LYS A 117 -15.20 13.48 16.95
N ILE A 118 -14.97 12.19 16.70
CA ILE A 118 -14.29 11.72 15.48
C ILE A 118 -15.37 11.49 14.42
N VAL A 119 -15.29 12.25 13.33
CA VAL A 119 -16.12 12.08 12.15
C VAL A 119 -15.26 11.40 11.08
N ARG A 120 -15.74 10.27 10.55
CA ARG A 120 -15.05 9.50 9.51
C ARG A 120 -15.82 9.63 8.21
N ASN A 121 -15.12 10.07 7.17
CA ASN A 121 -15.69 10.22 5.84
C ASN A 121 -14.88 9.34 4.87
N ASN A 122 -15.56 8.76 3.89
CA ASN A 122 -14.93 7.99 2.84
C ASN A 122 -14.71 8.89 1.63
N PHE A 123 -13.46 8.93 1.17
CA PHE A 123 -13.06 9.72 0.01
C PHE A 123 -12.52 8.79 -1.06
N SER A 124 -12.91 9.04 -2.31
CA SER A 124 -12.34 8.40 -3.50
C SER A 124 -11.51 9.45 -4.24
N PHE A 125 -10.19 9.27 -4.23
CA PHE A 125 -9.25 10.13 -4.94
C PHE A 125 -8.99 9.57 -6.34
N ILE A 126 -9.14 10.42 -7.34
CA ILE A 126 -8.87 10.07 -8.73
C ILE A 126 -7.50 10.66 -9.08
N ILE A 127 -6.53 9.79 -9.37
CA ILE A 127 -5.15 10.17 -9.64
C ILE A 127 -4.79 9.74 -11.05
N GLU A 128 -4.40 10.70 -11.87
CA GLU A 128 -3.81 10.46 -13.18
C GLU A 128 -2.30 10.37 -13.04
N ARG A 129 -1.71 9.25 -13.51
CA ARG A 129 -0.27 8.99 -13.38
C ARG A 129 0.39 9.05 -14.75
N CYS A 130 1.20 10.07 -14.98
CA CYS A 130 2.03 10.19 -16.17
C CYS A 130 3.49 9.76 -15.89
N GLU A 131 4.40 9.99 -16.84
CA GLU A 131 5.79 9.54 -16.76
C GLU A 131 6.53 10.16 -15.56
N TYR A 132 6.40 11.48 -15.36
CA TYR A 132 7.09 12.24 -14.30
C TYR A 132 6.15 12.88 -13.27
N THR A 133 4.85 12.90 -13.55
CA THR A 133 3.85 13.63 -12.74
C THR A 133 2.75 12.68 -12.25
N ALA A 134 2.27 12.90 -11.04
CA ALA A 134 1.02 12.36 -10.53
C ALA A 134 0.06 13.52 -10.25
N THR A 135 -1.10 13.54 -10.89
CA THR A 135 -2.08 14.62 -10.75
C THR A 135 -3.33 14.10 -10.06
N ILE A 136 -3.74 14.72 -8.95
CA ILE A 136 -5.06 14.49 -8.35
C ILE A 136 -6.07 15.30 -9.16
N THR A 137 -6.86 14.61 -9.99
CA THR A 137 -7.80 15.23 -10.94
C THR A 137 -9.14 15.53 -10.30
N ASP A 138 -9.58 14.71 -9.34
CA ASP A 138 -10.86 14.88 -8.67
C ASP A 138 -10.90 14.11 -7.36
N ILE A 139 -11.80 14.51 -6.46
CA ILE A 139 -12.03 13.85 -5.18
C ILE A 139 -13.54 13.72 -4.98
N LYS A 140 -14.01 12.48 -4.79
CA LYS A 140 -15.42 12.19 -4.52
C LYS A 140 -15.61 11.80 -3.07
N VAL A 141 -16.73 12.19 -2.50
CA VAL A 141 -17.13 11.81 -1.14
C VAL A 141 -18.25 10.78 -1.22
N ASN A 142 -18.08 9.65 -0.54
CA ASN A 142 -19.05 8.55 -0.48
C ASN A 142 -19.77 8.52 0.87
#